data_AF-A0A7K0PEV6-F1
#
_entry.id   AF-A0A7K0PEV6-F1
#
_cell.length_a   1.000
_cell.length_b   1.000
_cell.length_c   1.000
_cell.angle_alpha   90.00
_cell.angle_beta   90.00
_cell.angle_gamma   90.00
#
_symmetry.space_group_name_H-M   'P 1'
#
loop_
_entity.id
_entity.type
_entity.pdbx_description
1 polymer ?
#
loop_
_entity_poly.entity_id
_entity_poly.type
_entity_poly.pdbx_seq_one_letter_code
_entity_poly.pdbx_strand_id
1 'polypeptide(L)'
;MSSSRRIPYAAHGAFEFPLGLALMASPFLLGADPAGTVVAVALGVLIAGVALTSVGGPRGSAIPLSAHESYDQVLALGGVGGAVALALVGQAPVAVAVLVCSLALLALSAATRYSGR
;
A
#
# COMPACT_ATOMS: atom_id res chain seq x y z
N MET A 1 -29.66 7.02 -7.98
CA MET A 1 -28.35 7.14 -7.30
C MET A 1 -27.64 5.81 -7.45
N SER A 2 -26.59 5.75 -8.28
CA SER A 2 -25.77 4.54 -8.37
C SER A 2 -25.14 4.33 -7.01
N SER A 3 -25.60 3.33 -6.25
CA SER A 3 -24.88 2.83 -5.09
C SER A 3 -23.58 2.23 -5.63
N SER A 4 -22.53 3.04 -5.72
CA SER A 4 -21.18 2.56 -6.01
C SER A 4 -20.91 1.39 -5.07
N ARG A 5 -20.75 0.18 -5.61
CA ARG A 5 -20.39 -1.01 -4.80
C ARG A 5 -18.98 -0.78 -4.27
N ARG A 6 -18.88 -0.13 -3.11
CA ARG A 6 -17.61 0.09 -2.42
C ARG A 6 -17.02 -1.25 -2.00
N ILE A 7 -15.71 -1.38 -2.11
CA ILE A 7 -14.95 -2.58 -1.75
C ILE A 7 -15.14 -2.84 -0.25
N PRO A 8 -15.55 -4.05 0.16
CA PRO A 8 -15.64 -4.38 1.58
C PRO A 8 -14.24 -4.44 2.19
N TYR A 9 -14.10 -4.02 3.45
CA TYR A 9 -12.81 -3.96 4.15
C TYR A 9 -12.02 -5.29 4.13
N ALA A 10 -12.69 -6.44 4.23
CA ALA A 10 -12.01 -7.73 4.10
C ALA A 10 -11.38 -7.95 2.71
N ALA A 11 -12.01 -7.46 1.64
CA ALA A 11 -11.44 -7.50 0.30
C ALA A 11 -10.32 -6.46 0.12
N HIS A 12 -10.41 -5.30 0.78
CA HIS A 12 -9.32 -4.32 0.81
C HIS A 12 -8.00 -4.97 1.24
N GLY A 13 -7.96 -5.58 2.43
CA GLY A 13 -6.73 -6.19 2.93
C GLY A 13 -6.22 -7.34 2.05
N ALA A 14 -7.14 -8.08 1.40
CA ALA A 14 -6.77 -9.12 0.45
C ALA A 14 -6.10 -8.58 -0.83
N PHE A 15 -6.40 -7.35 -1.25
CA PHE A 15 -5.70 -6.68 -2.36
C PHE A 15 -4.44 -5.95 -1.90
N GLU A 16 -4.48 -5.36 -0.70
CA GLU A 16 -3.38 -4.60 -0.12
C GLU A 16 -2.16 -5.49 0.20
N PHE A 17 -2.38 -6.69 0.74
CA PHE A 17 -1.31 -7.61 1.10
C PHE A 17 -0.41 -8.00 -0.10
N PRO A 18 -0.93 -8.53 -1.22
CA PRO A 18 -0.10 -8.86 -2.37
C PRO A 18 0.51 -7.61 -3.02
N LEU A 19 -0.10 -6.42 -2.90
CA LEU A 19 0.49 -5.17 -3.37
C LEU A 19 1.79 -4.85 -2.60
N GLY A 20 1.78 -5.00 -1.27
CA GLY A 20 2.97 -4.85 -0.43
C GLY A 20 4.07 -5.85 -0.81
N LEU A 21 3.72 -7.13 -0.99
CA LEU A 21 4.67 -8.16 -1.41
C LEU A 21 5.27 -7.90 -2.80
N ALA A 22 4.44 -7.46 -3.76
CA ALA A 22 4.90 -7.11 -5.10
C ALA A 22 5.89 -5.95 -5.05
N LEU A 23 5.64 -4.94 -4.20
CA LEU A 23 6.55 -3.82 -4.02
C LEU A 23 7.88 -4.29 -3.39
N MET A 24 7.85 -5.19 -2.40
CA MET A 24 9.06 -5.77 -1.81
C MET A 24 9.91 -6.54 -2.83
N ALA A 25 9.28 -7.23 -3.78
CA ALA A 25 9.97 -7.98 -4.83
C ALA A 25 10.52 -7.08 -5.95
N SER A 26 9.87 -5.94 -6.21
CA SER A 26 10.19 -5.05 -7.33
C SER A 26 11.67 -4.61 -7.44
N PRO A 27 12.40 -4.22 -6.37
CA PRO A 27 13.78 -3.77 -6.54
C PRO A 27 14.71 -4.86 -7.08
N PHE A 28 14.47 -6.13 -6.72
CA PHE A 28 15.29 -7.25 -7.17
C PHE A 28 15.03 -7.59 -8.64
N LEU A 29 13.79 -7.45 -9.09
CA LEU A 29 13.40 -7.67 -10.50
C LEU A 29 13.87 -6.52 -11.41
N LEU A 30 13.98 -5.32 -10.87
CA LEU A 30 14.32 -4.10 -11.61
C LEU A 30 15.80 -3.71 -11.51
N GLY A 31 16.62 -4.48 -10.79
CA GLY A 31 18.06 -4.22 -10.64
C GLY A 31 18.37 -2.95 -9.83
N ALA A 32 17.61 -2.71 -8.77
CA ALA A 32 17.76 -1.54 -7.92
C ALA A 32 19.11 -1.47 -7.22
N ASP A 33 19.58 -0.26 -6.96
CA ASP A 33 20.66 -0.03 -6.01
C ASP A 33 20.19 -0.23 -4.55
N PRO A 34 21.08 -0.09 -3.54
CA PRO A 34 20.68 -0.21 -2.14
C PRO A 34 19.62 0.79 -1.70
N ALA A 35 19.61 2.02 -2.24
CA ALA A 35 18.65 3.05 -1.84
C ALA A 35 17.24 2.69 -2.34
N GLY A 36 17.10 2.32 -3.63
CA GLY A 36 15.86 1.83 -4.21
C GLY A 36 15.35 0.57 -3.50
N THR A 37 16.26 -0.35 -3.15
CA THR A 37 15.92 -1.57 -2.40
C THR A 37 15.35 -1.24 -1.04
N VAL A 38 16.02 -0.39 -0.25
CA VAL A 38 15.57 -0.03 1.10
C VAL A 38 14.20 0.64 1.05
N VAL A 39 13.99 1.61 0.14
CA VAL A 39 12.72 2.34 0.04
C VAL A 39 11.57 1.40 -0.34
N ALA A 40 11.74 0.60 -1.40
CA ALA A 40 10.68 -0.28 -1.88
C ALA A 40 10.36 -1.40 -0.88
N VAL A 41 11.38 -2.02 -0.28
CA VAL A 41 11.16 -3.07 0.73
C VAL A 41 10.52 -2.51 1.98
N ALA A 42 10.98 -1.37 2.50
CA ALA A 42 10.41 -0.77 3.71
C ALA A 42 8.93 -0.40 3.52
N LEU A 43 8.59 0.27 2.40
CA LEU A 43 7.20 0.58 2.08
C LEU A 43 6.36 -0.68 1.89
N GLY A 44 6.90 -1.68 1.17
CA GLY A 44 6.19 -2.93 0.94
C GLY A 44 5.91 -3.72 2.22
N VAL A 45 6.86 -3.75 3.16
CA VAL A 45 6.68 -4.34 4.49
C VAL A 45 5.59 -3.62 5.28
N LEU A 46 5.57 -2.28 5.27
CA LEU A 46 4.56 -1.50 5.97
C LEU A 46 3.17 -1.74 5.38
N ILE A 47 3.03 -1.73 4.05
CA ILE A 47 1.76 -2.01 3.36
C ILE A 47 1.27 -3.44 3.67
N ALA A 48 2.14 -4.44 3.53
CA ALA A 48 1.78 -5.83 3.84
C ALA A 48 1.42 -6.02 5.34
N GLY A 49 2.15 -5.35 6.23
CA GLY A 49 1.89 -5.38 7.67
C GLY A 49 0.55 -4.75 8.05
N VAL A 50 0.22 -3.60 7.47
CA VAL A 50 -1.08 -2.93 7.66
C VAL A 50 -2.22 -3.81 7.12
N ALA A 51 -2.04 -4.39 5.92
CA ALA A 51 -3.00 -5.33 5.36
C ALA A 51 -3.31 -6.52 6.29
N LEU A 52 -2.29 -7.08 6.96
CA LEU A 52 -2.49 -8.17 7.91
C LEU A 52 -3.33 -7.77 9.13
N THR A 53 -3.39 -6.49 9.47
CA THR A 53 -4.28 -6.03 10.56
C THR A 53 -5.77 -6.16 10.19
N SER A 54 -6.10 -6.30 8.90
CA SER A 54 -7.47 -6.54 8.44
C SER A 54 -7.95 -7.98 8.64
N VAL A 55 -7.11 -8.84 9.24
CA VAL A 55 -7.40 -10.25 9.52
C VAL A 55 -6.95 -10.55 10.96
N GLY A 56 -7.88 -10.74 11.89
CA GLY A 56 -7.53 -11.29 13.22
C GLY A 56 -8.20 -10.70 14.45
N GLY A 57 -9.01 -9.66 14.33
CA GLY A 57 -9.80 -9.17 15.46
C GLY A 57 -11.07 -9.98 15.72
N PRO A 58 -11.60 -10.02 16.97
CA PRO A 58 -12.95 -10.55 17.27
C PRO A 58 -14.07 -9.91 16.41
N ARG A 59 -13.79 -8.73 15.84
CA ARG A 59 -14.68 -7.94 14.97
C ARG A 59 -14.17 -7.84 13.52
N GLY A 60 -13.12 -8.58 13.15
CA GLY A 60 -12.54 -8.60 11.81
C GLY A 60 -11.31 -7.71 11.56
N SER A 61 -10.95 -6.77 12.46
CA SER A 61 -9.71 -5.98 12.37
C SER A 61 -8.97 -5.97 13.72
N ALA A 62 -7.63 -6.03 13.68
CA ALA A 62 -6.75 -5.96 14.84
C ALA A 62 -6.56 -4.53 15.35
N ILE A 63 -6.86 -3.51 14.54
CA ILE A 63 -6.74 -2.08 14.88
C ILE A 63 -8.05 -1.34 14.57
N PRO A 64 -8.25 -0.10 15.07
CA PRO A 64 -9.38 0.72 14.65
C PRO A 64 -9.38 0.96 13.13
N LEU A 65 -10.55 0.89 12.47
CA LEU A 65 -10.66 1.09 11.01
C LEU A 65 -10.13 2.45 10.55
N SER A 66 -10.35 3.50 11.35
CA SER A 66 -9.81 4.84 11.07
C SER A 66 -8.29 4.90 11.15
N ALA A 67 -7.66 4.04 11.96
CA ALA A 67 -6.21 3.94 12.03
C ALA A 67 -5.66 3.26 10.77
N HIS A 68 -6.29 2.18 10.30
CA HIS A 68 -5.95 1.55 9.02
C HIS A 68 -6.05 2.55 7.87
N GLU A 69 -7.19 3.24 7.75
CA GLU A 69 -7.40 4.27 6.72
C GLU A 69 -6.33 5.36 6.77
N SER A 70 -5.95 5.81 7.97
CA SER A 70 -4.88 6.79 8.14
C SER A 70 -3.53 6.26 7.68
N TYR A 71 -3.21 4.99 7.95
CA TYR A 71 -2.00 4.35 7.45
C TYR A 71 -1.99 4.28 5.92
N ASP A 72 -3.10 3.92 5.28
CA ASP A 72 -3.18 3.87 3.81
C ASP A 72 -2.87 5.23 3.19
N GLN A 73 -3.43 6.30 3.75
CA GLN A 73 -3.20 7.66 3.27
C GLN A 73 -1.74 8.09 3.46
N VAL A 74 -1.16 7.85 4.64
CA VAL A 74 0.24 8.20 4.93
C VAL A 74 1.20 7.39 4.06
N LEU A 75 0.97 6.09 3.90
CA LEU A 75 1.80 5.22 3.06
C LEU A 75 1.68 5.57 1.58
N ALA A 76 0.49 5.91 1.09
CA ALA A 76 0.31 6.34 -0.29
C ALA A 76 1.01 7.68 -0.56
N LEU A 77 0.83 8.69 0.30
CA LEU A 77 1.47 10.00 0.13
C LEU A 77 2.99 9.92 0.32
N GLY A 78 3.44 9.19 1.35
CA GLY A 78 4.85 8.93 1.60
C GLY A 78 5.51 8.17 0.45
N GLY A 79 4.81 7.18 -0.12
CA GLY A 79 5.26 6.45 -1.29
C GLY A 79 5.34 7.31 -2.56
N VAL A 80 4.39 8.22 -2.80
CA VAL A 80 4.50 9.22 -3.89
C VAL A 80 5.75 10.09 -3.69
N GLY A 81 6.00 10.58 -2.47
CA GLY A 81 7.22 11.33 -2.15
C GLY A 81 8.50 10.51 -2.35
N GLY A 82 8.50 9.25 -1.92
CA GLY A 82 9.59 8.30 -2.11
C GLY A 82 9.86 8.01 -3.60
N ALA A 83 8.82 7.87 -4.42
CA ALA A 83 8.95 7.71 -5.86
C ALA A 83 9.61 8.94 -6.51
N VAL A 84 9.19 10.15 -6.12
CA VAL A 84 9.84 11.39 -6.60
C VAL A 84 11.31 11.43 -6.20
N ALA A 85 11.63 11.14 -4.93
CA ALA A 85 13.01 11.11 -4.45
C ALA A 85 13.87 10.09 -5.22
N LEU A 86 13.37 8.87 -5.44
CA LEU A 86 14.05 7.84 -6.22
C LEU A 86 14.28 8.25 -7.68
N ALA A 87 13.28 8.89 -8.31
CA ALA A 87 13.42 9.38 -9.68
C ALA A 87 14.53 10.45 -9.79
N LEU A 88 14.63 11.35 -8.80
CA LEU A 88 15.65 12.40 -8.77
C LEU A 88 17.09 11.87 -8.61
N VAL A 89 17.26 10.69 -8.01
CA VAL A 89 18.58 10.05 -7.85
C VAL A 89 18.86 8.97 -8.91
N GLY A 90 18.07 8.94 -9.98
CA GLY A 90 18.31 8.04 -11.13
C GLY A 90 17.75 6.62 -10.98
N GLN A 91 17.00 6.32 -9.91
CA GLN A 91 16.35 5.03 -9.67
C GLN A 91 14.95 4.96 -10.32
N ALA A 92 14.83 5.39 -11.58
CA ALA A 92 13.53 5.54 -12.26
C ALA A 92 12.68 4.25 -12.33
N PRO A 93 13.23 3.05 -12.61
CA PRO A 93 12.42 1.83 -12.65
C PRO A 93 11.72 1.53 -11.31
N VAL A 94 12.43 1.65 -10.19
CA VAL A 94 11.87 1.43 -8.85
C VAL A 94 10.93 2.56 -8.47
N ALA A 95 11.25 3.81 -8.84
CA ALA A 95 10.36 4.95 -8.63
C ALA A 95 8.97 4.71 -9.27
N VAL A 96 8.92 4.17 -10.49
CA VAL A 96 7.66 3.81 -11.15
C VAL A 96 6.93 2.72 -10.38
N ALA A 97 7.61 1.67 -9.93
CA ALA A 97 6.98 0.62 -9.13
C ALA A 97 6.39 1.14 -7.82
N VAL A 98 7.14 1.98 -7.08
CA VAL A 98 6.68 2.64 -5.86
C VAL A 98 5.47 3.54 -6.16
N LEU A 99 5.52 4.34 -7.22
CA LEU A 99 4.43 5.24 -7.60
C LEU A 99 3.16 4.46 -7.94
N VAL A 100 3.27 3.42 -8.76
CA VAL A 100 2.12 2.56 -9.13
C VAL A 100 1.49 1.93 -7.89
N CYS A 101 2.30 1.39 -6.97
CA CYS A 101 1.79 0.81 -5.73
C CYS A 101 1.13 1.87 -4.83
N SER A 102 1.71 3.06 -4.73
CA SER A 102 1.17 4.17 -3.92
C SER A 102 -0.17 4.66 -4.47
N LEU A 103 -0.30 4.79 -5.79
CA LEU A 103 -1.54 5.17 -6.44
C LEU A 103 -2.60 4.07 -6.35
N ALA A 104 -2.18 2.80 -6.47
CA ALA A 104 -3.06 1.66 -6.26
C ALA A 104 -3.60 1.61 -4.82
N LEU A 105 -2.76 1.86 -3.81
CA LEU A 105 -3.16 1.95 -2.41
C LEU A 105 -4.15 3.10 -2.19
N LEU A 106 -3.87 4.28 -2.74
CA LEU A 106 -4.77 5.43 -2.65
C LEU A 106 -6.13 5.17 -3.30
N ALA A 107 -6.13 4.55 -4.49
CA ALA A 107 -7.35 4.18 -5.21
C ALA A 107 -8.14 3.11 -4.44
N LEU A 108 -7.45 2.12 -3.88
CA LEU A 108 -8.05 1.07 -3.06
C LEU A 108 -8.70 1.67 -1.81
N SER A 109 -7.99 2.55 -1.10
CA SER A 109 -8.51 3.27 0.08
C SER A 109 -9.76 4.10 -0.27
N ALA A 110 -9.70 4.90 -1.33
CA ALA A 110 -10.84 5.72 -1.78
C ALA A 110 -12.07 4.88 -2.20
N ALA A 111 -11.84 3.67 -2.72
CA ALA A 111 -12.90 2.74 -3.11
C ALA A 111 -13.43 1.87 -1.94
N THR A 112 -12.80 1.93 -0.77
CA THR A 112 -13.11 1.05 0.36
C THR A 112 -14.23 1.60 1.22
N ARG A 113 -15.08 0.70 1.72
CA ARG A 113 -16.03 1.00 2.80
C ARG A 113 -15.40 0.56 4.13
N TYR A 114 -14.87 1.51 4.89
CA TYR A 114 -14.41 1.31 6.27
C TYR A 114 -15.60 1.26 7.23
N SER A 115 -16.37 0.18 7.15
CA SER A 115 -17.42 -0.13 8.12
C SER A 115 -17.20 -1.54 8.66
N GLY A 116 -17.64 -1.77 9.90
CA GLY A 116 -17.85 -3.13 10.38
C GLY A 116 -18.81 -3.92 9.49
N ARG A 117 -18.80 -5.24 9.62
CA ARG A 117 -19.81 -6.11 9.02
C ARG A 117 -21.19 -5.79 9.60
#